data_AF-A0A3B0ZF60-F1
#
_entry.id   AF-A0A3B0ZF60-F1
#
_cell.length_a   1.000
_cell.length_b   1.000
_cell.length_c   1.000
_cell.angle_alpha   90.00
_cell.angle_beta   90.00
_cell.angle_gamma   90.00
#
_symmetry.space_group_name_H-M   'P 1'
#
loop_
_entity.id
_entity.type
_entity.pdbx_description
1 polymer ?
#
loop_
_entity_poly.entity_id
_entity_poly.type
_entity_poly.pdbx_seq_one_letter_code
_entity_poly.pdbx_strand_id
1 'polypeptide(L)'
;MKKVMKLVLASLLFGGSAANAALVDFSLIGLVSSADSGNAYGLAASDQIFADGFYDDTGLIGVGNETLLLNVGGGSLLMGVGVASFTELDDATPGLMFVDGVVIGLNFLAPFDGFGTFTSNGNFFWGDDDPGLVVQGNWSNNTSPVPVPAAIWLFGSGLLGLVGVARRRKAV
;
A
#
# COMPACT_ATOMS: atom_id res chain seq x y z
N MET A 1 -25.23 -48.29 -38.65
CA MET A 1 -23.98 -48.31 -37.84
C MET A 1 -23.93 -47.01 -37.05
N LYS A 2 -24.11 -47.08 -35.73
CA LYS A 2 -24.22 -45.92 -34.83
C LYS A 2 -22.82 -45.48 -34.39
N LYS A 3 -22.37 -44.27 -34.74
CA LYS A 3 -21.16 -43.66 -34.14
C LYS A 3 -21.59 -42.80 -32.96
N VAL A 4 -21.41 -43.32 -31.75
CA VAL A 4 -21.62 -42.56 -30.50
C VAL A 4 -20.32 -41.81 -30.21
N MET A 5 -20.37 -40.49 -30.32
CA MET A 5 -19.27 -39.57 -30.04
C MET A 5 -19.19 -39.35 -28.53
N LYS A 6 -18.07 -39.76 -27.91
CA LYS A 6 -17.81 -39.56 -26.48
C LYS A 6 -17.48 -38.08 -26.25
N LEU A 7 -18.37 -37.36 -25.57
CA LEU A 7 -18.12 -36.01 -25.06
C LEU A 7 -17.32 -36.16 -23.76
N VAL A 8 -16.02 -35.86 -23.80
CA VAL A 8 -15.19 -35.76 -22.60
C VAL A 8 -15.45 -34.39 -21.98
N LEU A 9 -16.19 -34.38 -20.87
CA LEU A 9 -16.40 -33.21 -20.04
C LEU A 9 -15.14 -33.00 -19.21
N ALA A 10 -14.24 -32.13 -19.66
CA ALA A 10 -13.14 -31.66 -18.84
C ALA A 10 -13.71 -30.67 -17.83
N SER A 11 -14.10 -31.18 -16.66
CA SER A 11 -14.37 -30.37 -15.48
C SER A 11 -13.06 -29.67 -15.09
N LEU A 12 -12.98 -28.36 -15.38
CA LEU A 12 -12.00 -27.46 -14.78
C LEU A 12 -12.18 -27.55 -13.25
N LEU A 13 -11.27 -28.26 -12.60
CA LEU A 13 -10.99 -28.10 -11.19
C LEU A 13 -10.40 -26.69 -11.03
N PHE A 14 -11.27 -25.70 -10.80
CA PHE A 14 -10.87 -24.51 -10.06
C PHE A 14 -10.60 -24.97 -8.64
N GLY A 15 -9.41 -25.53 -8.42
CA GLY A 15 -8.86 -25.66 -7.08
C GLY A 15 -8.84 -24.25 -6.52
N GLY A 16 -9.70 -23.99 -5.53
CA GLY A 16 -9.58 -22.80 -4.71
C GLY A 16 -8.21 -22.87 -4.07
N SER A 17 -7.25 -22.14 -4.65
CA SER A 17 -6.05 -21.76 -3.94
C SER A 17 -6.54 -21.10 -2.67
N ALA A 18 -6.21 -21.66 -1.51
CA ALA A 18 -6.25 -20.91 -0.27
C ALA A 18 -5.64 -19.53 -0.58
N ALA A 19 -6.39 -18.46 -0.33
CA ALA A 19 -5.86 -17.13 -0.47
C ALA A 19 -4.66 -17.06 0.49
N ASN A 20 -3.44 -17.18 -0.05
CA ASN A 20 -2.27 -16.80 0.71
C ASN A 20 -2.50 -15.33 1.08
N ALA A 21 -2.28 -14.98 2.34
CA ALA A 21 -2.22 -13.59 2.78
C ALA A 21 -1.43 -12.80 1.73
N ALA A 22 -2.09 -11.85 1.08
CA ALA A 22 -1.45 -11.08 0.03
C ALA A 22 -0.67 -10.00 0.75
N LEU A 23 0.66 -10.01 0.61
CA LEU A 23 1.43 -8.84 1.02
C LEU A 23 0.98 -7.68 0.13
N VAL A 24 0.58 -6.58 0.76
CA VAL A 24 0.11 -5.37 0.09
C VAL A 24 1.19 -4.31 0.21
N ASP A 25 1.67 -3.82 -0.93
CA ASP A 25 2.61 -2.71 -0.97
C ASP A 25 1.90 -1.40 -0.60
N PHE A 26 2.58 -0.53 0.13
CA PHE A 26 2.15 0.84 0.38
C PHE A 26 3.25 1.84 0.05
N SER A 27 2.83 3.05 -0.29
CA SER A 27 3.72 4.20 -0.50
C SER A 27 3.01 5.47 -0.03
N LEU A 28 3.68 6.23 0.83
CA LEU A 28 3.21 7.49 1.37
C LEU A 28 4.24 8.58 1.05
N ILE A 29 3.74 9.75 0.67
CA ILE A 29 4.56 10.94 0.46
C ILE A 29 4.26 11.94 1.57
N GLY A 30 5.27 12.35 2.32
CA GLY A 30 5.17 13.42 3.29
C GLY A 30 5.57 14.75 2.66
N LEU A 31 4.74 15.78 2.80
CA LEU A 31 5.09 17.15 2.41
C LEU A 31 5.52 17.94 3.64
N VAL A 32 6.73 18.48 3.61
CA VAL A 32 7.25 19.35 4.67
C VAL A 32 6.51 20.69 4.62
N SER A 33 5.76 21.01 5.67
CA SER A 33 5.02 22.27 5.78
C SER A 33 5.88 23.40 6.33
N SER A 34 6.82 23.08 7.21
CA SER A 34 7.81 24.03 7.75
C SER A 34 9.07 23.29 8.18
N ALA A 35 10.22 23.94 7.98
CA ALA A 35 11.51 23.44 8.43
C ALA A 35 12.41 24.63 8.82
N ASP A 36 13.06 24.52 9.98
CA ASP A 36 14.06 25.47 10.40
C ASP A 36 15.34 25.33 9.57
N SER A 37 15.98 26.46 9.25
CA SER A 37 17.22 26.46 8.49
C SER A 37 18.32 25.74 9.26
N GLY A 38 18.91 24.70 8.64
CA GLY A 38 20.01 23.94 9.24
C GLY A 38 19.56 22.80 10.16
N ASN A 39 18.28 22.42 10.14
CA ASN A 39 17.82 21.20 10.81
C ASN A 39 18.64 19.98 10.39
N ALA A 40 18.77 19.02 11.29
CA ALA A 40 19.63 17.88 11.12
C ALA A 40 19.17 16.91 10.01
N TYR A 41 17.93 17.02 9.53
CA TYR A 41 17.43 16.26 8.38
C TYR A 41 17.83 16.88 7.03
N GLY A 42 18.34 18.12 7.01
CA GLY A 42 18.71 18.82 5.79
C GLY A 42 17.52 19.19 4.90
N LEU A 43 16.33 19.35 5.49
CA LEU A 43 15.08 19.60 4.77
C LEU A 43 14.70 21.09 4.76
N ALA A 44 13.94 21.50 3.75
CA ALA A 44 13.30 22.81 3.64
C ALA A 44 11.78 22.68 3.50
N ALA A 45 11.05 23.78 3.71
CA ALA A 45 9.62 23.80 3.44
C ALA A 45 9.33 23.45 1.96
N SER A 46 8.30 22.65 1.73
CA SER A 46 7.92 22.05 0.44
C SER A 46 8.78 20.87 -0.04
N ASP A 47 9.83 20.49 0.68
CA ASP A 47 10.52 19.23 0.40
C ASP A 47 9.60 18.04 0.67
N GLN A 48 9.96 16.89 0.08
CA GLN A 48 9.23 15.65 0.22
C GLN A 48 10.04 14.63 1.01
N ILE A 49 9.34 13.88 1.86
CA ILE A 49 9.82 12.67 2.50
C ILE A 49 8.95 11.49 2.03
N PHE A 50 9.41 10.26 2.24
CA PHE A 50 8.66 9.08 1.79
C PHE A 50 8.64 7.99 2.84
N ALA A 51 7.62 7.15 2.78
CA ALA A 51 7.49 5.92 3.55
C ALA A 51 6.93 4.83 2.64
N ASP A 52 7.73 3.81 2.37
CA ASP A 52 7.39 2.69 1.50
C ASP A 52 7.51 1.37 2.26
N GLY A 53 6.78 0.36 1.84
CA GLY A 53 6.92 -0.97 2.41
C GLY A 53 5.80 -1.89 1.98
N PHE A 54 5.63 -2.97 2.73
CA PHE A 54 4.52 -3.89 2.54
C PHE A 54 3.92 -4.30 3.88
N TYR A 55 2.67 -4.73 3.85
CA TYR A 55 1.97 -5.21 5.02
C TYR A 55 1.14 -6.45 4.72
N ASP A 56 0.89 -7.25 5.76
CA ASP A 56 -0.10 -8.34 5.71
C ASP A 56 -1.48 -7.75 6.01
N ASP A 57 -2.41 -7.84 5.07
CA ASP A 57 -3.78 -7.36 5.24
C ASP A 57 -4.68 -8.34 6.02
N THR A 58 -4.12 -9.47 6.47
CA THR A 58 -4.84 -10.47 7.26
C THR A 58 -5.40 -9.84 8.54
N GLY A 59 -6.73 -9.78 8.61
CA GLY A 59 -7.44 -9.26 9.78
C GLY A 59 -7.94 -7.82 9.62
N LEU A 60 -7.59 -7.14 8.53
CA LEU A 60 -8.26 -5.90 8.13
C LEU A 60 -9.65 -6.23 7.57
N ILE A 61 -10.64 -5.47 8.01
CA ILE A 61 -12.04 -5.57 7.58
C ILE A 61 -12.28 -4.65 6.37
N GLY A 62 -11.49 -3.58 6.23
CA GLY A 62 -11.58 -2.61 5.14
C GLY A 62 -12.71 -1.61 5.29
N VAL A 63 -13.29 -1.47 6.49
CA VAL A 63 -14.41 -0.54 6.77
C VAL A 63 -14.18 0.14 8.12
N GLY A 64 -14.38 1.45 8.16
CA GLY A 64 -14.15 2.27 9.36
C GLY A 64 -12.67 2.47 9.63
N ASN A 65 -12.34 2.79 10.89
CA ASN A 65 -10.97 3.09 11.30
C ASN A 65 -10.26 1.82 11.75
N GLU A 66 -9.08 1.55 11.20
CA GLU A 66 -8.25 0.40 11.56
C GLU A 66 -6.80 0.82 11.77
N THR A 67 -6.07 0.09 12.62
CA THR A 67 -4.62 0.26 12.82
C THR A 67 -3.95 -1.09 12.65
N LEU A 68 -2.90 -1.13 11.85
CA LEU A 68 -2.07 -2.31 11.65
C LEU A 68 -0.68 -2.05 12.22
N LEU A 69 -0.18 -2.93 13.07
CA LEU A 69 1.22 -2.88 13.52
C LEU A 69 2.11 -3.61 12.52
N LEU A 70 3.18 -2.96 12.07
CA LEU A 70 4.09 -3.52 11.07
C LEU A 70 5.08 -4.54 11.66
N ASN A 71 5.37 -4.42 12.96
CA ASN A 71 6.25 -5.34 13.66
C ASN A 71 5.56 -6.65 14.11
N VAL A 72 4.28 -6.83 13.80
CA VAL A 72 3.53 -8.06 14.05
C VAL A 72 2.97 -8.55 12.72
N GLY A 73 3.38 -9.73 12.26
CA GLY A 73 2.90 -10.30 10.98
C GLY A 73 3.83 -10.10 9.79
N GLY A 74 5.02 -9.52 10.00
CA GLY A 74 6.08 -9.50 8.99
C GLY A 74 5.93 -8.41 7.93
N GLY A 75 5.29 -7.29 8.25
CA GLY A 75 5.34 -6.09 7.42
C GLY A 75 6.72 -5.44 7.44
N SER A 76 6.95 -4.51 6.52
CA SER A 76 8.17 -3.71 6.45
C SER A 76 7.86 -2.23 6.32
N LEU A 77 8.81 -1.39 6.73
CA LEU A 77 8.78 0.04 6.47
C LEU A 77 10.20 0.51 6.14
N LEU A 78 10.33 1.29 5.08
CA LEU A 78 11.49 2.10 4.80
C LEU A 78 11.02 3.55 4.67
N MET A 79 11.54 4.41 5.53
CA MET A 79 11.22 5.83 5.52
C MET A 79 12.46 6.64 5.20
N GLY A 80 12.38 7.53 4.21
CA GLY A 80 13.44 8.48 3.89
C GLY A 80 13.04 9.89 4.31
N VAL A 81 13.83 10.49 5.21
CA VAL A 81 13.61 11.82 5.79
C VAL A 81 14.84 12.67 5.56
N GLY A 82 14.91 13.30 4.38
CA GLY A 82 16.08 14.09 3.97
C GLY A 82 17.35 13.24 3.91
N VAL A 83 18.33 13.54 4.77
CA VAL A 83 19.57 12.75 4.88
C VAL A 83 19.45 11.50 5.75
N ALA A 84 18.32 11.32 6.43
CA ALA A 84 18.07 10.21 7.33
C ALA A 84 17.24 9.10 6.66
N SER A 85 17.41 7.88 7.14
CA SER A 85 16.57 6.73 6.77
C SER A 85 16.22 5.92 8.00
N PHE A 86 14.95 5.55 8.12
CA PHE A 86 14.44 4.72 9.21
C PHE A 86 13.75 3.47 8.68
N THR A 87 13.69 2.44 9.51
CA THR A 87 13.05 1.15 9.24
C THR A 87 12.01 0.82 10.30
N GLU A 88 11.18 -0.20 10.08
CA GLU A 88 10.23 -0.66 11.11
C GLU A 88 10.93 -1.07 12.42
N LEU A 89 12.21 -1.40 12.38
CA LEU A 89 12.97 -1.82 13.56
C LEU A 89 13.38 -0.64 14.47
N ASP A 90 13.29 0.59 13.96
CA ASP A 90 13.66 1.79 14.72
C ASP A 90 12.53 2.28 15.64
N ASP A 91 11.33 1.68 15.55
CA ASP A 91 10.20 1.91 16.45
C ASP A 91 9.78 0.59 17.14
N ALA A 92 9.36 0.68 18.40
CA ALA A 92 8.79 -0.43 19.14
C ALA A 92 7.36 -0.78 18.69
N THR A 93 6.63 0.17 18.08
CA THR A 93 5.24 -0.02 17.63
C THR A 93 4.94 0.71 16.31
N PRO A 94 5.73 0.47 15.23
CA PRO A 94 5.45 1.07 13.94
C PRO A 94 4.09 0.58 13.43
N GLY A 95 3.29 1.47 12.86
CA GLY A 95 1.98 1.07 12.37
C GLY A 95 1.39 1.95 11.28
N LEU A 96 0.50 1.36 10.50
CA LEU A 96 -0.31 2.04 9.49
C LEU A 96 -1.70 2.31 10.03
N MET A 97 -2.26 3.45 9.66
CA MET A 97 -3.62 3.84 10.00
C MET A 97 -4.49 3.83 8.75
N PHE A 98 -5.68 3.28 8.85
CA PHE A 98 -6.61 3.10 7.74
C PHE A 98 -7.97 3.73 8.04
N VAL A 99 -8.63 4.21 6.99
CA VAL A 99 -10.06 4.54 6.97
C VAL A 99 -10.66 3.91 5.73
N ASP A 100 -11.65 3.05 5.91
CA ASP A 100 -12.36 2.36 4.81
C ASP A 100 -11.40 1.65 3.84
N GLY A 101 -10.40 0.95 4.40
CA GLY A 101 -9.39 0.20 3.65
C GLY A 101 -8.32 1.06 2.98
N VAL A 102 -8.35 2.38 3.15
CA VAL A 102 -7.35 3.31 2.59
C VAL A 102 -6.37 3.72 3.68
N VAL A 103 -5.07 3.61 3.41
CA VAL A 103 -4.03 4.15 4.32
C VAL A 103 -4.18 5.67 4.41
N ILE A 104 -4.34 6.20 5.61
CA ILE A 104 -4.49 7.64 5.88
C ILE A 104 -3.29 8.25 6.60
N GLY A 105 -2.34 7.42 7.04
CA GLY A 105 -1.18 7.85 7.79
C GLY A 105 -0.46 6.69 8.45
N LEU A 106 0.53 7.04 9.29
CA LEU A 106 1.35 6.08 9.98
C LEU A 106 1.75 6.58 11.38
N ASN A 107 1.93 5.66 12.30
CA ASN A 107 2.50 5.90 13.62
C ASN A 107 3.94 5.39 13.60
N PHE A 108 4.86 6.27 13.97
CA PHE A 108 6.28 5.96 13.99
C PHE A 108 6.99 6.84 15.01
N LEU A 109 7.94 6.28 15.76
CA LEU A 109 8.81 7.02 16.65
C LEU A 109 10.21 6.43 16.60
N ALA A 110 11.18 7.21 16.10
CA ALA A 110 12.58 6.81 16.10
C ALA A 110 13.47 7.93 16.65
N PRO A 111 14.48 7.60 17.48
CA PRO A 111 15.53 8.55 17.80
C PRO A 111 16.36 8.85 16.54
N PHE A 112 16.78 10.10 16.40
CA PHE A 112 17.70 10.54 15.36
C PHE A 112 18.98 11.05 16.02
N ASP A 113 20.14 10.84 15.39
CA ASP A 113 21.48 11.33 15.77
C ASP A 113 21.97 11.19 17.24
N GLY A 114 21.21 10.51 18.09
CA GLY A 114 21.47 10.39 19.53
C GLY A 114 20.92 11.54 20.36
N PHE A 115 20.39 12.61 19.75
CA PHE A 115 19.88 13.79 20.44
C PHE A 115 18.51 14.26 19.95
N GLY A 116 18.15 13.98 18.69
CA GLY A 116 16.84 14.31 18.11
C GLY A 116 15.83 13.16 18.07
N THR A 117 14.61 13.46 17.59
CA THR A 117 13.60 12.44 17.28
C THR A 117 12.93 12.70 15.94
N PHE A 118 12.48 11.63 15.30
CA PHE A 118 11.48 11.70 14.26
C PHE A 118 10.22 10.97 14.73
N THR A 119 9.10 11.68 14.72
CA THR A 119 7.80 11.19 15.15
C THR A 119 6.77 11.37 14.04
N SER A 120 5.94 10.35 13.83
CA SER A 120 4.74 10.40 13.02
C SER A 120 3.55 9.95 13.85
N ASN A 121 2.44 10.69 13.75
CA ASN A 121 1.17 10.32 14.37
C ASN A 121 0.04 10.56 13.36
N GLY A 122 -0.45 9.46 12.78
CA GLY A 122 -1.39 9.50 11.68
C GLY A 122 -0.87 10.28 10.48
N ASN A 123 -1.55 11.36 10.11
CA ASN A 123 -1.20 12.13 8.92
C ASN A 123 -0.15 13.20 9.17
N PHE A 124 0.32 13.39 10.41
CA PHE A 124 1.26 14.44 10.76
C PHE A 124 2.61 13.84 11.14
N PHE A 125 3.70 14.48 10.72
CA PHE A 125 5.03 14.16 11.18
C PHE A 125 5.75 15.38 11.73
N TRP A 126 6.67 15.13 12.65
CA TRP A 126 7.52 16.09 13.30
C TRP A 126 8.89 15.45 13.55
N GLY A 127 9.95 16.11 13.10
CA GLY A 127 11.32 15.82 13.50
C GLY A 127 11.91 17.01 14.25
N ASP A 128 12.71 16.72 15.27
CA ASP A 128 13.50 17.69 16.02
C ASP A 128 14.94 17.19 16.20
N ASP A 129 15.85 18.12 16.47
CA ASP A 129 17.26 17.88 16.84
C ASP A 129 17.64 18.64 18.13
N ASP A 130 18.86 18.48 18.63
CA ASP A 130 19.47 19.38 19.64
C ASP A 130 20.38 20.36 18.87
N PRO A 131 20.00 21.64 18.69
CA PRO A 131 19.48 22.57 19.72
C PRO A 131 17.97 22.86 19.71
N GLY A 132 17.16 22.07 19.02
CA GLY A 132 15.70 22.21 18.95
C GLY A 132 15.19 22.72 17.60
N LEU A 133 15.95 22.53 16.52
CA LEU A 133 15.50 22.88 15.17
C LEU A 133 14.47 21.84 14.71
N VAL A 134 13.40 22.33 14.09
CA VAL A 134 12.23 21.50 13.78
C VAL A 134 12.00 21.37 12.29
N VAL A 135 11.57 20.18 11.89
CA VAL A 135 10.91 19.91 10.60
C VAL A 135 9.54 19.29 10.87
N GLN A 136 8.50 19.73 10.17
CA GLN A 136 7.17 19.13 10.32
C GLN A 136 6.39 19.20 9.02
N GLY A 137 5.38 18.35 8.91
CA GLY A 137 4.60 18.23 7.69
C GLY A 137 3.48 17.22 7.80
N ASN A 138 2.90 16.88 6.65
CA ASN A 138 1.79 15.93 6.60
C ASN A 138 2.06 14.83 5.57
N TRP A 139 1.71 13.60 5.93
CA TRP A 139 1.59 12.48 5.02
C TRP A 139 0.38 12.65 4.12
N SER A 140 0.58 12.32 2.85
CA SER A 140 -0.44 12.24 1.83
C SER A 140 -0.39 10.85 1.22
N ASN A 141 -1.55 10.23 1.09
CA ASN A 141 -1.67 9.00 0.32
C ASN A 141 -1.69 9.38 -1.16
N ASN A 142 -0.57 9.15 -1.84
CA ASN A 142 -0.55 9.15 -3.29
C ASN A 142 -0.95 7.75 -3.76
N THR A 143 -2.26 7.46 -3.75
CA THR A 143 -2.74 6.24 -4.43
C THR A 143 -2.48 6.42 -5.91
N SER A 144 -1.35 5.88 -6.39
CA SER A 144 -1.15 5.70 -7.83
C SER A 144 -2.36 4.91 -8.33
N PRO A 145 -3.13 5.40 -9.31
CA PRO A 145 -4.29 4.69 -9.81
C PRO A 145 -3.86 3.28 -10.22
N VAL A 146 -4.33 2.26 -9.49
CA VAL A 146 -4.05 0.87 -9.86
C VAL A 146 -4.58 0.69 -11.28
N PRO A 147 -3.72 0.33 -12.26
CA PRO A 147 -4.18 0.12 -13.61
C PRO A 147 -5.29 -0.92 -13.57
N VAL A 148 -6.50 -0.52 -13.99
CA VAL A 148 -7.65 -1.40 -13.92
C VAL A 148 -7.29 -2.68 -14.68
N PRO A 149 -7.35 -3.86 -14.04
CA PRO A 149 -6.73 -5.06 -14.61
C PRO A 149 -7.24 -5.32 -16.03
N ALA A 150 -6.36 -5.86 -16.89
CA ALA A 150 -6.69 -6.32 -18.23
C ALA A 150 -7.92 -7.26 -18.26
N ALA A 151 -8.32 -7.80 -17.11
CA ALA A 151 -9.58 -8.51 -16.89
C ALA A 151 -10.81 -7.77 -17.46
N ILE A 152 -10.92 -6.44 -17.39
CA ILE A 152 -12.06 -5.73 -18.00
C ILE A 152 -12.03 -5.85 -19.52
N TRP A 153 -10.85 -5.70 -20.12
CA TRP A 153 -10.66 -5.84 -21.57
C TRP A 153 -10.84 -7.28 -22.04
N LEU A 154 -10.35 -8.26 -21.28
CA LEU A 154 -10.53 -9.68 -21.55
C LEU A 154 -12.00 -10.10 -21.39
N PHE A 155 -12.68 -9.58 -20.37
CA PHE A 155 -14.09 -9.84 -20.15
C PHE A 155 -14.95 -9.23 -21.26
N GLY A 156 -14.70 -7.97 -21.63
CA GLY A 156 -15.39 -7.30 -22.72
C GLY A 156 -15.18 -7.97 -24.08
N SER A 157 -13.94 -8.34 -24.41
CA SER A 157 -13.62 -9.03 -25.67
C SER A 157 -14.13 -10.46 -25.71
N GLY A 158 -14.10 -11.18 -24.58
CA GLY A 158 -14.69 -12.51 -24.44
C GLY A 158 -16.20 -12.50 -24.65
N LEU A 159 -16.91 -11.53 -24.08
CA LEU A 159 -18.36 -11.39 -24.25
C LEU A 159 -18.74 -11.06 -25.70
N LEU A 160 -18.00 -10.16 -26.36
CA LEU A 160 -18.18 -9.87 -27.79
C LEU A 160 -17.96 -11.11 -28.66
N GLY A 161 -16.93 -11.91 -28.36
CA GLY A 161 -16.68 -13.19 -29.02
C GLY A 161 -17.84 -14.17 -28.87
N LEU A 162 -18.38 -14.30 -27.66
CA LEU A 162 -19.55 -15.14 -27.36
C LEU A 162 -20.81 -14.69 -28.12
N VAL A 163 -21.07 -13.39 -28.20
CA VAL A 163 -22.18 -12.84 -29.00
C VAL A 163 -22.01 -13.18 -30.48
N GLY A 164 -20.79 -13.07 -31.02
CA GLY A 164 -20.48 -13.45 -32.40
C GLY A 164 -20.78 -14.93 -32.69
N VAL A 165 -20.38 -15.83 -31.79
CA VAL A 165 -20.65 -17.27 -31.91
C VAL A 165 -22.16 -17.55 -31.81
N ALA A 166 -22.86 -16.91 -30.88
CA ALA A 166 -24.30 -17.10 -30.70
C ALA A 166 -25.10 -16.69 -31.95
N ARG A 167 -24.70 -15.62 -32.64
CA ARG A 167 -25.32 -15.18 -33.89
C ARG A 167 -25.12 -16.18 -35.03
N ARG A 168 -23.91 -16.76 -35.17
CA ARG A 168 -23.66 -17.81 -36.19
C ARG A 168 -24.55 -19.03 -35.99
N ARG A 169 -24.84 -19.41 -34.75
CA ARG A 169 -25.69 -20.58 -34.44
C ARG A 169 -27.18 -20.37 -34.71
N LYS A 170 -27.64 -19.13 -34.91
CA LYS A 170 -29.03 -18.82 -35.32
C LYS A 170 -29.20 -18.67 -36.84
N ALA A 171 -28.11 -18.46 -37.57
CA ALA A 171 -28.13 -18.25 -39.02
C ALA A 171 -27.98 -19.55 -39.83
N VAL A 172 -27.79 -20.68 -39.15
CA VAL A 172 -27.75 -22.06 -39.69
C VAL A 172 -28.88 -22.84 -39.04
#